data_AF-A0A2D5VRB9-F1
#
_entry.id   AF-A0A2D5VRB9-F1
#
_cell.length_a   1.000
_cell.length_b   1.000
_cell.length_c   1.000
_cell.angle_alpha   90.00
_cell.angle_beta   90.00
_cell.angle_gamma   90.00
#
_symmetry.space_group_name_H-M   'P 1'
#
loop_
_entity.id
_entity.type
_entity.pdbx_description
1 polymer ?
#
loop_
_entity_poly.entity_id
_entity_poly.type
_entity_poly.pdbx_seq_one_letter_code
_entity_poly.pdbx_strand_id
1 'polypeptide(L)'
;MTDQTTLLPVRRALISVSDKTGVLEFARELAALGVEILSTGGTYKLLKDNGVAAVEVADYTGFPEMMDGRVKTLHPKIHGGILGRRAIDGAVMDEHGIKPIDL
;
A
#
# COMPACT_ATOMS: atom_id res chain seq x y z
N MET A 1 3.05 -6.36 -26.84
CA MET A 1 4.39 -6.13 -26.25
C MET A 1 4.28 -4.89 -25.38
N THR A 2 4.11 -5.04 -24.07
CA THR A 2 4.27 -3.91 -23.14
C THR A 2 5.76 -3.65 -23.01
N ASP A 3 6.17 -2.45 -23.41
CA ASP A 3 7.53 -1.96 -23.23
C ASP A 3 7.93 -2.06 -21.74
N GLN A 4 8.86 -2.96 -21.42
CA GLN A 4 9.30 -3.26 -20.06
C GLN A 4 10.39 -2.29 -19.56
N THR A 5 10.68 -1.20 -20.27
CA THR A 5 11.85 -0.36 -19.96
C THR A 5 11.53 0.98 -19.31
N THR A 6 10.26 1.34 -19.11
CA THR A 6 9.91 2.57 -18.39
C THR A 6 9.91 2.34 -16.87
N LEU A 7 10.96 2.81 -16.19
CA LEU A 7 10.99 2.89 -14.73
C LEU A 7 9.99 3.96 -14.27
N LEU A 8 8.98 3.55 -13.53
CA LEU A 8 8.03 4.47 -12.90
C LEU A 8 8.46 4.77 -11.46
N PRO A 9 8.34 6.02 -11.00
CA PRO A 9 8.64 6.36 -9.62
C PRO A 9 7.65 5.66 -8.68
N VAL A 10 8.17 5.08 -7.60
CA VAL A 10 7.35 4.56 -6.50
C VAL A 10 6.74 5.75 -5.78
N ARG A 11 5.41 5.85 -5.76
CA ARG A 11 4.66 6.91 -5.06
C ARG A 11 3.92 6.35 -3.85
N ARG A 12 3.55 5.07 -3.89
CA ARG A 12 2.85 4.39 -2.80
C ARG A 12 3.30 2.95 -2.62
N ALA A 13 3.52 2.56 -1.36
CA ALA A 13 3.90 1.21 -0.97
C ALA A 13 2.88 0.58 -0.01
N LEU A 14 2.55 -0.71 -0.18
CA LEU A 14 1.77 -1.51 0.77
C LEU A 14 2.70 -2.48 1.52
N ILE A 15 2.97 -2.17 2.79
CA ILE A 15 3.88 -2.98 3.62
C ILE A 15 3.08 -3.80 4.63
N SER A 16 3.06 -5.13 4.43
CA SER A 16 2.39 -6.08 5.33
C SER A 16 3.23 -7.35 5.47
N VAL A 17 4.11 -7.39 6.47
CA VAL A 17 5.06 -8.48 6.67
C VAL A 17 4.90 -9.16 8.02
N SER A 18 5.12 -10.47 8.06
CA SER A 18 5.11 -11.24 9.31
C SER A 18 6.42 -11.04 10.07
N ASP A 19 7.55 -11.27 9.38
CA ASP A 19 8.89 -10.92 9.84
C ASP A 19 9.13 -9.42 9.63
N LYS A 20 9.51 -8.72 10.70
CA LYS A 20 9.69 -7.27 10.73
C LYS A 20 11.16 -6.86 10.69
N THR A 21 12.06 -7.82 10.49
CA THR A 21 13.50 -7.55 10.37
C THR A 21 13.75 -6.54 9.26
N GLY A 22 14.37 -5.40 9.58
CA GLY A 22 14.72 -4.34 8.64
C GLY A 22 13.54 -3.50 8.10
N VAL A 23 12.30 -3.78 8.50
CA VAL A 23 11.12 -3.09 7.94
C VAL A 23 11.07 -1.62 8.34
N LEU A 24 11.60 -1.28 9.51
CA LEU A 24 11.55 0.08 10.03
C LEU A 24 12.50 0.99 9.24
N GLU A 25 13.73 0.54 9.04
CA GLU A 25 14.75 1.22 8.25
C GLU A 25 14.26 1.40 6.80
N PHE A 26 13.72 0.32 6.21
CA PHE A 26 13.17 0.37 4.86
C PHE A 26 12.03 1.39 4.73
N ALA A 27 11.07 1.38 5.66
CA ALA A 27 9.94 2.30 5.64
C ALA A 27 10.36 3.76 5.88
N ARG A 28 11.39 4.01 6.70
CA ARG A 28 11.93 5.36 6.90
C ARG A 28 12.50 5.94 5.61
N GLU A 29 13.28 5.15 4.87
CA GLU A 29 13.85 5.61 3.59
C GLU A 29 12.76 5.88 2.55
N LEU A 30 11.74 5.02 2.45
CA LEU A 30 10.59 5.26 1.58
C LEU A 30 9.85 6.56 1.96
N ALA A 31 9.59 6.77 3.25
CA ALA A 31 8.93 7.97 3.73
C ALA A 31 9.78 9.24 3.47
N ALA A 32 11.11 9.16 3.62
CA ALA A 32 12.03 10.25 3.31
C ALA A 32 12.03 10.63 1.82
N LEU A 33 11.77 9.66 0.94
CA LEU A 33 11.56 9.88 -0.49
C LEU A 33 10.15 10.38 -0.85
N GLY A 34 9.28 10.60 0.15
CA GLY A 34 7.90 11.06 -0.05
C GLY A 34 6.93 9.98 -0.50
N VAL A 35 7.29 8.69 -0.34
CA VAL A 35 6.40 7.57 -0.65
C VAL A 35 5.33 7.45 0.43
N GLU A 36 4.06 7.37 0.01
CA GLU A 36 2.97 7.09 0.93
C GLU A 36 2.96 5.61 1.30
N ILE A 37 2.96 5.31 2.61
CA ILE A 37 2.97 3.93 3.10
C ILE A 37 1.57 3.54 3.57
N LEU A 38 1.01 2.50 2.97
CA LEU A 38 -0.13 1.75 3.49
C LEU A 38 0.39 0.57 4.31
N SER A 39 -0.19 0.33 5.49
CA SER A 39 0.17 -0.83 6.31
C SER A 39 -1.01 -1.35 7.13
N THR A 40 -0.85 -2.52 7.75
CA THR A 40 -1.92 -3.18 8.52
C THR A 40 -1.37 -3.94 9.72
N GLY A 41 -2.20 -4.08 10.75
CA GLY A 41 -1.94 -4.90 11.93
C GLY A 41 -0.61 -4.56 12.62
N GLY A 42 0.15 -5.60 12.97
CA GLY A 42 1.42 -5.44 13.69
C GLY A 42 2.51 -4.69 12.92
N THR A 43 2.45 -4.61 11.58
CA THR A 43 3.40 -3.80 10.81
C THR A 43 3.08 -2.32 10.96
N TYR A 44 1.82 -1.95 10.77
CA TYR A 44 1.37 -0.56 10.96
C TYR A 44 1.68 -0.06 12.37
N LYS A 45 1.38 -0.87 13.40
CA LYS A 45 1.70 -0.54 14.79
C LYS A 45 3.19 -0.25 14.99
N LEU A 46 4.08 -1.13 14.48
CA LEU A 46 5.52 -0.93 14.58
C LEU A 46 5.97 0.39 13.95
N LEU A 47 5.48 0.72 12.75
CA LEU A 47 5.85 1.95 12.05
C LEU A 47 5.36 3.19 12.81
N LYS A 48 4.09 3.20 13.22
CA LYS A 48 3.46 4.30 13.97
C LYS A 48 4.14 4.56 15.30
N ASP A 49 4.39 3.52 16.09
CA ASP A 49 5.03 3.61 17.41
C ASP A 49 6.47 4.17 17.31
N ASN A 50 7.09 4.07 16.13
CA ASN A 50 8.43 4.60 15.84
C ASN A 50 8.43 5.91 15.03
N GLY A 51 7.27 6.56 14.90
CA GLY A 51 7.12 7.86 14.24
C GLY A 51 7.28 7.83 12.72
N VAL A 52 7.14 6.66 12.09
CA VAL A 52 7.06 6.55 10.63
C VAL A 52 5.62 6.75 10.20
N ALA A 53 5.36 7.75 9.35
CA ALA A 53 4.04 8.01 8.82
C ALA A 53 3.59 6.84 7.94
N ALA A 54 2.47 6.23 8.33
CA ALA A 54 1.79 5.19 7.57
C ALA A 54 0.28 5.36 7.73
N VAL A 55 -0.47 5.00 6.70
CA VAL A 55 -1.93 4.96 6.70
C VAL A 55 -2.38 3.53 6.97
N GLU A 56 -3.29 3.35 7.91
CA GLU A 56 -3.87 2.04 8.17
C GLU A 56 -4.78 1.61 7.02
N VAL A 57 -4.66 0.36 6.57
CA VAL A 57 -5.50 -0.18 5.48
C VAL A 57 -6.99 -0.09 5.82
N ALA A 58 -7.37 -0.26 7.09
CA ALA A 58 -8.76 -0.13 7.53
C ALA A 58 -9.29 1.29 7.29
N ASP A 59 -8.49 2.32 7.64
CA ASP A 59 -8.85 3.73 7.40
C ASP A 59 -8.93 4.05 5.90
N TYR A 60 -7.96 3.55 5.11
CA TYR A 60 -7.93 3.77 3.66
C TYR A 60 -9.13 3.13 2.93
N THR A 61 -9.50 1.92 3.36
CA THR A 61 -10.60 1.16 2.73
C THR A 61 -11.97 1.54 3.27
N GLY A 62 -12.04 1.98 4.54
CA GLY A 62 -13.28 2.13 5.29
C GLY A 62 -13.84 0.80 5.79
N PHE A 63 -13.04 -0.27 5.73
CA PHE A 63 -13.47 -1.63 6.06
C PHE A 63 -12.61 -2.21 7.20
N PRO A 64 -13.21 -2.70 8.29
CA PRO A 64 -12.46 -3.17 9.44
C PRO A 64 -11.77 -4.51 9.15
N GLU A 65 -10.77 -4.84 9.97
CA GLU A 65 -10.23 -6.20 10.01
C GLU A 65 -11.29 -7.18 10.55
N MET A 66 -11.40 -8.36 9.92
CA MET A 66 -12.35 -9.40 10.30
C MET A 66 -11.70 -10.79 10.29
N MET A 67 -12.37 -11.73 10.97
CA MET A 67 -12.00 -13.16 11.01
C MET A 67 -10.56 -13.39 11.48
N ASP A 68 -10.17 -12.73 12.58
CA ASP A 68 -8.84 -12.88 13.20
C ASP A 68 -7.71 -12.58 12.20
N GLY A 69 -7.80 -11.44 11.53
CA GLY A 69 -6.80 -10.99 10.55
C GLY A 69 -6.83 -11.67 9.19
N ARG A 70 -7.73 -12.63 8.95
CA ARG A 70 -7.88 -13.30 7.64
C ARG A 70 -8.40 -12.36 6.56
N VAL A 71 -9.29 -11.43 6.92
CA VAL A 71 -9.88 -10.47 5.98
C VAL A 71 -9.54 -9.05 6.42
N LYS A 72 -8.48 -8.51 5.83
CA LYS A 72 -7.99 -7.14 6.09
C LYS A 72 -7.63 -6.37 4.82
N THR A 73 -7.10 -7.06 3.81
CA THR A 73 -6.63 -6.45 2.55
C THR A 73 -7.43 -6.89 1.32
N LEU A 74 -8.37 -7.84 1.46
CA LEU A 74 -9.25 -8.33 0.39
C LEU A 74 -10.32 -7.29 0.03
N HIS A 75 -9.89 -6.14 -0.47
CA HIS A 75 -10.73 -5.00 -0.77
C HIS A 75 -10.40 -4.42 -2.17
N PRO A 76 -11.39 -3.95 -2.96
CA PRO A 76 -11.17 -3.40 -4.30
C PRO A 76 -10.15 -2.25 -4.34
N LYS A 77 -10.16 -1.34 -3.37
CA LYS A 77 -9.16 -0.25 -3.28
C LYS A 77 -7.72 -0.72 -3.12
N ILE A 78 -7.49 -1.92 -2.58
CA ILE A 78 -6.15 -2.51 -2.43
C ILE A 78 -5.81 -3.29 -3.70
N HIS A 79 -6.63 -4.28 -4.06
CA HIS A 79 -6.33 -5.14 -5.21
C HIS A 79 -6.43 -4.40 -6.55
N GLY A 80 -7.34 -3.45 -6.70
CA GLY A 80 -7.40 -2.59 -7.88
C GLY A 80 -6.18 -1.66 -7.99
N GLY A 81 -5.61 -1.22 -6.86
CA GLY A 81 -4.37 -0.44 -6.84
C GLY A 81 -3.16 -1.24 -7.31
N ILE A 82 -3.13 -2.54 -7.00
CA ILE A 82 -2.05 -3.49 -7.39
C ILE A 82 -2.24 -3.99 -8.84
N LEU A 83 -3.47 -4.37 -9.21
CA LEU A 83 -3.77 -5.05 -10.47
C LEU A 83 -4.09 -4.07 -11.62
N GLY A 84 -4.41 -2.81 -11.31
CA GLY A 84 -4.81 -1.81 -12.30
C GLY A 84 -3.71 -1.51 -13.31
N ARG A 85 -4.00 -1.71 -14.60
CA ARG A 85 -3.07 -1.40 -15.69
C ARG A 85 -3.20 0.09 -15.98
N ARG A 86 -2.27 0.90 -15.49
CA ARG A 86 -2.34 2.38 -15.53
C ARG A 86 -2.68 2.98 -16.90
N ALA A 87 -2.16 2.40 -17.98
CA ALA A 87 -2.39 2.86 -19.34
C ALA A 87 -3.78 2.52 -19.91
N ILE A 88 -4.53 1.62 -19.26
CA ILE A 88 -5.80 1.07 -19.76
C ILE A 88 -6.93 1.34 -18.78
N ASP A 89 -6.69 1.10 -17.49
CA ASP A 89 -7.72 1.06 -16.44
C ASP A 89 -7.78 2.36 -15.63
N GLY A 90 -7.00 3.40 -15.97
CA GLY A 90 -6.90 4.64 -15.18
C GLY A 90 -8.25 5.32 -14.93
N ALA A 91 -9.11 5.40 -15.96
CA ALA A 91 -10.42 6.05 -15.83
C ALA A 91 -11.35 5.35 -14.80
N VAL A 92 -11.42 4.01 -14.83
CA VAL A 92 -12.25 3.24 -13.88
C VAL A 92 -11.65 3.22 -12.48
N MET A 93 -10.31 3.25 -12.38
CA MET A 93 -9.62 3.41 -11.11
C MET A 93 -9.98 4.76 -10.45
N ASP A 94 -9.89 5.86 -11.21
CA ASP A 94 -10.20 7.20 -10.72
C ASP A 94 -11.68 7.34 -10.33
N GLU A 95 -12.61 6.81 -11.13
CA GLU A 95 -14.05 6.79 -10.83
C GLU A 95 -14.37 6.17 -9.47
N HIS A 96 -13.65 5.11 -9.10
CA HIS A 96 -13.84 4.41 -7.83
C HIS A 96 -12.86 4.83 -6.73
N GLY A 97 -12.07 5.89 -6.95
CA GLY A 97 -11.08 6.39 -5.99
C GLY A 97 -9.98 5.38 -5.66
N ILE A 98 -9.65 4.51 -6.61
CA ILE A 98 -8.60 3.50 -6.50
C ILE A 98 -7.30 4.11 -6.99
N LYS A 99 -6.41 4.43 -6.06
CA LYS A 99 -5.08 4.95 -6.39
C LYS A 99 -4.10 3.77 -6.61
N PRO A 100 -3.15 3.88 -7.57
CA PRO A 100 -2.15 2.84 -7.80
C PRO A 100 -1.30 2.53 -6.57
N ILE A 101 -0.88 1.28 -6.43
CA ILE A 101 0.13 0.82 -5.48
C ILE A 101 1.33 0.36 -6.31
N ASP A 102 2.50 0.93 -6.03
CA ASP A 102 3.73 0.72 -6.81
C ASP A 102 4.63 -0.38 -6.23
N LEU A 103 4.54 -0.57 -4.91
CA LEU A 103 5.40 -1.46 -4.12
C LEU A 103 4.59 -2.21 -3.07
#